data_AF-A0A7C4V2B3-F1
#
_entry.id   AF-A0A7C4V2B3-F1
#
_cell.length_a   1.000
_cell.length_b   1.000
_cell.length_c   1.000
_cell.angle_alpha   90.00
_cell.angle_beta   90.00
_cell.angle_gamma   90.00
#
_symmetry.space_group_name_H-M   'P 1'
#
loop_
_entity.id
_entity.type
_entity.pdbx_description
1 polymer ?
#
loop_
_entity_poly.entity_id
_entity_poly.type
_entity_poly.pdbx_seq_one_letter_code
_entity_poly.pdbx_strand_id
1 'polypeptide(L)'
;MRLSSAPRPRSGFTMIELMIVIVILVMLSALLLSGINKVLVYVDEVRTTSEVSKLSEACETFRLDFGLYPPSRITFSERDSSLMDAYSIQYLNRLFPGIDLDLFITSGGTQWHDWNGNGAADANPYTLAGNECLVHFLGGPTYSSIGSTIPLGWHTDKTNPTRPPSATASRLGPFYEFNAARLSVTPDLPGLTGWDATRNVWRGYNDPYGTPYAYFLASDLSMNNYRGFLTRFGEVNDCAPLCGGNFMPYFASPPGPIVPSMGTPQPNLIKFHRSDKFQIISAGRDRRFGQGGHYNQADPQASLWNPLSGIAPDQGRAGNPALADRVSDDYDNVTNFSEGKLVQ
;
A
#
# COMPACT_ATOMS: atom_id res chain seq x y z
N MET A 1 -22.48 -56.65 63.76
CA MET A 1 -21.09 -56.46 63.31
C MET A 1 -21.11 -56.02 61.85
N ARG A 2 -20.70 -54.78 61.53
CA ARG A 2 -20.45 -54.33 60.15
C ARG A 2 -18.94 -54.12 60.01
N LEU A 3 -18.31 -54.88 59.13
CA LEU A 3 -16.90 -54.73 58.81
C LEU A 3 -16.75 -53.56 57.84
N SER A 4 -16.12 -52.48 58.31
CA SER A 4 -15.74 -51.33 57.49
C SER A 4 -14.71 -51.77 56.44
N SER A 5 -14.99 -51.58 55.15
CA SER A 5 -14.01 -51.84 54.11
C SER A 5 -12.92 -50.75 54.15
N ALA A 6 -11.67 -51.17 54.33
CA ALA A 6 -10.53 -50.27 54.28
C ALA A 6 -10.31 -49.77 52.84
N PRO A 7 -10.00 -48.48 52.62
CA PRO A 7 -9.68 -47.96 51.29
C PRO A 7 -8.42 -48.64 50.76
N ARG A 8 -8.45 -49.17 49.54
CA ARG A 8 -7.26 -49.75 48.90
C ARG A 8 -6.21 -48.64 48.67
N PRO A 9 -4.94 -48.86 49.04
CA PRO A 9 -3.87 -47.92 48.72
C PRO A 9 -3.73 -47.82 47.21
N ARG A 10 -3.77 -46.59 46.70
CA ARG A 10 -3.51 -46.28 45.29
C ARG A 10 -2.00 -46.38 45.08
N SER A 11 -1.55 -47.17 44.11
CA SER A 11 -0.13 -47.19 43.74
C SER A 11 0.28 -45.81 43.24
N GLY A 12 1.29 -45.22 43.86
CA GLY A 12 1.91 -43.99 43.35
C GLY A 12 2.63 -44.25 42.03
N PHE A 13 2.69 -43.24 41.17
CA PHE A 13 3.47 -43.31 39.94
C PHE A 13 4.95 -43.53 40.26
N THR A 14 5.59 -44.41 39.48
CA THR A 14 7.02 -44.65 39.61
C THR A 14 7.82 -43.47 39.05
N MET A 15 9.02 -43.21 39.59
CA MET A 15 9.88 -42.15 39.05
C MET A 15 10.23 -42.38 37.56
N ILE A 16 10.28 -43.64 37.14
CA ILE A 16 10.57 -44.01 35.75
C ILE A 16 9.39 -43.72 34.82
N GLU A 17 8.14 -43.94 35.25
CA GLU A 17 6.97 -43.53 34.46
C GLU A 17 6.94 -42.02 34.24
N LEU A 18 7.26 -41.23 35.27
CA LEU A 18 7.34 -39.78 35.14
C LEU A 18 8.45 -39.36 34.16
N MET A 19 9.61 -40.02 34.19
CA MET A 19 10.70 -39.79 33.23
C MET A 19 10.28 -40.10 31.78
N ILE A 20 9.60 -41.22 31.55
CA ILE A 20 9.14 -41.58 30.20
C ILE A 20 8.12 -40.55 29.70
N VAL A 21 7.19 -40.10 30.55
CA VAL A 21 6.18 -39.11 30.18
C VAL A 21 6.83 -37.78 29.79
N ILE A 22 7.80 -37.26 30.56
CA ILE A 22 8.47 -36.01 30.21
C ILE A 22 9.28 -36.15 28.91
N VAL A 23 9.90 -37.31 28.65
CA VAL A 23 10.64 -37.56 27.40
C VAL A 23 9.67 -37.56 26.20
N ILE A 24 8.52 -38.22 26.32
CA ILE A 24 7.49 -38.22 25.27
C ILE A 24 6.94 -36.80 25.06
N LEU A 25 6.67 -36.03 26.14
CA LEU A 25 6.18 -34.66 26.03
C LEU A 25 7.18 -33.73 25.34
N VAL A 26 8.47 -33.83 25.66
CA VAL A 26 9.52 -33.03 25.01
C VAL A 26 9.63 -33.41 23.53
N MET A 27 9.60 -34.70 23.20
CA MET A 27 9.65 -35.18 21.82
C MET A 27 8.44 -34.69 21.00
N LEU A 28 7.21 -34.82 21.55
CA LEU A 28 6.00 -34.33 20.90
C LEU A 28 6.02 -32.81 20.73
N SER A 29 6.44 -32.07 21.77
CA SER A 29 6.53 -30.61 21.71
C SER A 29 7.51 -30.13 20.63
N ALA A 30 8.65 -30.83 20.46
CA ALA A 30 9.62 -30.52 19.41
C ALA A 30 9.06 -30.71 17.99
N LEU A 31 8.30 -31.79 17.78
CA LEU A 31 7.65 -32.07 16.50
C LEU A 31 6.54 -31.06 16.18
N LEU A 32 5.76 -30.66 17.19
CA LEU A 32 4.70 -29.66 17.03
C LEU A 32 5.26 -28.28 16.68
N LEU A 33 6.34 -27.83 17.33
CA LEU A 33 6.97 -26.54 17.05
C LEU A 33 7.46 -26.43 15.60
N SER A 34 8.00 -27.52 15.04
CA SER A 34 8.48 -27.52 13.64
C SER A 34 7.36 -27.39 12.61
N GLY A 35 6.13 -27.79 12.94
CA GLY A 35 4.96 -27.65 12.06
C GLY A 35 4.37 -26.23 12.07
N ILE A 36 4.37 -25.58 13.25
CA ILE A 36 3.72 -24.27 13.46
C ILE A 36 4.34 -23.18 12.59
N ASN A 37 5.66 -23.14 12.44
CA ASN A 37 6.35 -22.09 11.67
C ASN A 37 5.95 -22.07 10.19
N LYS A 38 5.65 -23.24 9.59
CA LYS A 38 5.19 -23.30 8.18
C LYS A 38 3.75 -22.84 8.02
N VAL A 39 2.90 -23.13 9.01
CA VAL A 39 1.49 -22.69 9.02
C VAL A 39 1.39 -21.18 9.15
N LEU A 40 2.18 -20.56 10.03
CA LEU A 40 2.16 -19.11 10.22
C LEU A 40 2.52 -18.33 8.94
N VAL A 41 3.52 -18.79 8.18
CA VAL A 41 3.91 -18.16 6.91
C VAL A 41 2.78 -18.19 5.88
N TYR A 42 2.06 -19.30 5.78
CA TYR A 42 0.92 -19.43 4.88
C TYR A 42 -0.27 -18.56 5.32
N VAL A 43 -0.48 -18.40 6.63
CA VAL A 43 -1.55 -17.55 7.18
C VAL A 43 -1.36 -16.09 6.78
N ASP A 44 -0.14 -15.54 6.92
CA ASP A 44 0.12 -14.15 6.56
C ASP A 44 -0.02 -13.91 5.05
N GLU A 45 0.36 -14.89 4.22
CA GLU A 45 0.19 -14.81 2.77
C GLU A 45 -1.28 -14.81 2.36
N VAL A 46 -2.07 -15.76 2.87
CA VAL A 46 -3.52 -15.81 2.62
C VAL A 46 -4.20 -14.55 3.12
N ARG A 47 -3.79 -14.04 4.29
CA ARG A 47 -4.28 -12.77 4.84
C ARG A 47 -3.95 -11.61 3.91
N THR A 48 -2.70 -11.54 3.41
CA THR A 48 -2.25 -10.50 2.48
C THR A 48 -3.05 -10.53 1.19
N THR A 49 -3.21 -11.70 0.56
CA THR A 49 -3.99 -11.87 -0.68
C THR A 49 -5.46 -11.47 -0.49
N SER A 50 -6.07 -11.92 0.61
CA SER A 50 -7.44 -11.54 0.97
C SER A 50 -7.57 -10.03 1.18
N GLU A 51 -6.59 -9.41 1.81
CA GLU A 51 -6.58 -7.97 2.08
C GLU A 51 -6.37 -7.13 0.82
N VAL A 52 -5.47 -7.55 -0.09
CA VAL A 52 -5.31 -6.93 -1.41
C VAL A 52 -6.61 -6.99 -2.21
N SER A 53 -7.37 -8.09 -2.10
CA SER A 53 -8.69 -8.19 -2.72
C SER A 53 -9.70 -7.24 -2.09
N LYS A 54 -9.74 -7.12 -0.76
CA LYS A 54 -10.63 -6.18 -0.06
C LYS A 54 -10.29 -4.71 -0.34
N LEU A 55 -9.01 -4.36 -0.41
CA LEU A 55 -8.58 -3.02 -0.82
C LEU A 55 -8.96 -2.73 -2.27
N SER A 56 -8.83 -3.73 -3.16
CA SER A 56 -9.28 -3.60 -4.55
C SER A 56 -10.79 -3.39 -4.65
N GLU A 57 -11.59 -4.14 -3.87
CA GLU A 57 -13.04 -3.96 -3.77
C GLU A 57 -13.39 -2.57 -3.24
N ALA A 58 -12.71 -2.09 -2.19
CA ALA A 58 -12.90 -0.75 -1.66
C ALA A 58 -12.62 0.35 -2.71
N CYS A 59 -11.59 0.18 -3.55
CA CYS A 59 -11.33 1.08 -4.68
C CYS A 59 -12.48 1.05 -5.71
N GLU A 60 -13.07 -0.11 -5.99
CA GLU A 60 -14.23 -0.23 -6.87
C GLU A 60 -15.46 0.44 -6.25
N THR A 61 -15.75 0.24 -4.96
CA THR A 61 -16.83 0.93 -4.24
C THR A 61 -16.62 2.45 -4.23
N PHE A 62 -15.41 2.92 -3.97
CA PHE A 62 -15.05 4.34 -4.05
C PHE A 62 -15.37 4.90 -5.45
N ARG A 63 -15.00 4.17 -6.51
CA ARG A 63 -15.34 4.56 -7.88
C ARG A 63 -16.84 4.56 -8.15
N LEU A 64 -17.61 3.66 -7.56
CA LEU A 64 -19.07 3.66 -7.73
C LEU A 64 -19.71 4.92 -7.14
N ASP A 65 -19.24 5.36 -5.96
CA ASP A 65 -19.80 6.53 -5.28
C ASP A 65 -19.29 7.86 -5.85
N PHE A 66 -18.04 7.91 -6.31
CA PHE A 66 -17.40 9.15 -6.77
C PHE A 66 -17.14 9.24 -8.28
N GLY A 67 -17.29 8.14 -9.02
CA GLY A 67 -17.02 8.07 -10.47
C GLY A 67 -15.54 8.00 -10.86
N LEU A 68 -14.62 8.05 -9.91
CA LEU A 68 -13.16 8.03 -10.11
C LEU A 68 -12.53 7.05 -9.12
N TYR A 69 -11.44 6.37 -9.49
CA TYR A 69 -10.63 5.65 -8.50
C TYR A 69 -9.84 6.62 -7.63
N PRO A 70 -9.39 6.20 -6.43
CA PRO A 70 -8.41 6.95 -5.64
C PRO A 70 -7.20 7.38 -6.49
N PRO A 71 -6.67 8.60 -6.36
CA PRO A 71 -5.49 8.99 -7.11
C PRO A 71 -4.26 8.25 -6.58
N SER A 72 -3.23 8.06 -7.40
CA SER A 72 -1.94 7.52 -6.94
C SER A 72 -0.94 8.62 -6.53
N ARG A 73 -1.30 9.89 -6.77
CA ARG A 73 -0.55 11.06 -6.32
C ARG A 73 -1.46 12.28 -6.34
N ILE A 74 -1.48 13.06 -5.26
CA ILE A 74 -2.24 14.30 -5.19
C ILE A 74 -1.51 15.35 -4.36
N THR A 75 -1.68 16.61 -4.73
CA THR A 75 -1.20 17.77 -3.98
C THR A 75 -2.40 18.44 -3.31
N PHE A 76 -2.35 18.61 -1.99
CA PHE A 76 -3.32 19.39 -1.22
C PHE A 76 -2.75 20.73 -0.81
N SER A 77 -3.61 21.72 -0.67
CA SER A 77 -3.34 22.99 -0.02
C SER A 77 -4.54 23.36 0.83
N GLU A 78 -4.30 23.91 2.01
CA GLU A 78 -5.38 24.32 2.94
C GLU A 78 -5.68 25.82 2.89
N ARG A 79 -4.88 26.58 2.12
CA ARG A 79 -4.97 28.04 2.06
C ARG A 79 -4.99 28.63 0.66
N ASP A 80 -4.31 27.99 -0.29
CA ASP A 80 -4.06 28.55 -1.61
C ASP A 80 -3.95 27.44 -2.64
N SER A 81 -5.00 27.29 -3.45
CA SER A 81 -5.04 26.26 -4.49
C SER A 81 -4.02 26.49 -5.60
N SER A 82 -3.42 27.68 -5.73
CA SER A 82 -2.35 27.94 -6.70
C SER A 82 -1.05 27.18 -6.41
N LEU A 83 -0.91 26.67 -5.18
CA LEU A 83 0.19 25.80 -4.76
C LEU A 83 -0.02 24.32 -5.15
N MET A 84 -1.19 23.97 -5.70
CA MET A 84 -1.54 22.62 -6.14
C MET A 84 -1.27 22.44 -7.64
N ASP A 85 -0.94 21.23 -8.05
CA ASP A 85 -0.79 20.93 -9.47
C ASP A 85 -2.17 20.83 -10.18
N ALA A 86 -2.18 21.09 -11.49
CA ALA A 86 -3.40 21.14 -12.29
C ALA A 86 -4.20 19.82 -12.28
N TYR A 87 -3.53 18.67 -12.14
CA TYR A 87 -4.21 17.38 -12.03
C TYR A 87 -4.97 17.29 -10.70
N SER A 88 -4.35 17.68 -9.59
CA SER A 88 -4.98 17.65 -8.26
C SER A 88 -6.22 18.55 -8.18
N ILE A 89 -6.13 19.77 -8.75
CA ILE A 89 -7.28 20.69 -8.83
C ILE A 89 -8.42 20.06 -9.64
N GLN A 90 -8.14 19.51 -10.82
CA GLN A 90 -9.16 18.88 -11.66
C GLN A 90 -9.77 17.64 -10.99
N TYR A 91 -8.94 16.84 -10.34
CA TYR A 91 -9.38 15.63 -9.64
C TYR A 91 -10.36 15.99 -8.51
N LEU A 92 -10.03 16.94 -7.64
CA LEU A 92 -10.88 17.33 -6.51
C LEU A 92 -12.17 18.01 -6.96
N ASN A 93 -12.15 18.85 -7.99
CA ASN A 93 -13.36 19.45 -8.55
C ASN A 93 -14.34 18.40 -9.10
N ARG A 94 -13.83 17.28 -9.65
CA ARG A 94 -14.65 16.17 -10.13
C ARG A 94 -15.14 15.28 -8.99
N LEU A 95 -14.27 15.01 -8.01
CA LEU A 95 -14.59 14.19 -6.84
C LEU A 95 -15.65 14.87 -5.95
N PHE A 96 -15.52 16.18 -5.76
CA PHE A 96 -16.40 17.00 -4.94
C PHE A 96 -16.96 18.20 -5.73
N PRO A 97 -17.99 17.98 -6.57
CA PRO A 97 -18.61 19.07 -7.32
C PRO A 97 -19.09 20.21 -6.42
N GLY A 98 -18.59 21.42 -6.67
CA GLY A 98 -18.89 22.63 -5.90
C GLY A 98 -17.94 22.91 -4.73
N ILE A 99 -16.84 22.16 -4.60
CA ILE A 99 -15.75 22.51 -3.68
C ILE A 99 -15.13 23.85 -4.07
N ASP A 100 -14.89 24.69 -3.07
CA ASP A 100 -14.10 25.92 -3.21
C ASP A 100 -12.71 25.67 -2.65
N LEU A 101 -11.74 25.33 -3.51
CA LEU A 101 -10.39 24.97 -3.07
C LEU A 101 -9.62 26.15 -2.43
N ASP A 102 -10.10 27.38 -2.59
CA ASP A 102 -9.58 28.58 -1.93
C ASP A 102 -10.42 28.97 -0.70
N LEU A 103 -11.28 28.07 -0.21
CA LEU A 103 -12.05 28.26 1.02
C LEU A 103 -11.09 28.51 2.19
N PHE A 104 -10.96 29.78 2.57
CA PHE A 104 -10.11 30.19 3.68
C PHE A 104 -10.75 31.33 4.46
N ILE A 105 -11.50 30.98 5.51
CA ILE A 105 -12.16 31.95 6.41
C ILE A 105 -11.58 31.84 7.82
N THR A 106 -10.85 32.86 8.27
CA THR A 106 -10.51 33.10 9.69
C THR A 106 -10.57 34.61 9.98
N SER A 107 -11.52 35.12 10.76
CA SER A 107 -11.68 34.92 12.21
C SER A 107 -13.15 34.99 12.64
N GLY A 108 -13.59 34.07 13.51
CA GLY A 108 -14.96 33.95 14.05
C GLY A 108 -15.89 32.96 13.33
N GLY A 109 -15.46 32.42 12.18
CA GLY A 109 -16.22 31.49 11.33
C GLY A 109 -15.31 30.54 10.55
N THR A 110 -14.40 29.87 11.26
CA THR A 110 -13.43 28.87 10.80
C THR A 110 -14.01 27.91 9.74
N GLN A 111 -13.72 28.16 8.46
CA GLN A 111 -13.96 27.21 7.37
C GLN A 111 -12.78 27.22 6.41
N TRP A 112 -12.08 26.09 6.35
CA TRP A 112 -11.10 25.72 5.34
C TRP A 112 -11.16 24.20 5.14
N HIS A 113 -10.39 23.70 4.18
CA HIS A 113 -10.24 22.26 4.00
C HIS A 113 -9.10 21.74 4.88
N ASP A 114 -9.43 21.20 6.05
CA ASP A 114 -8.49 20.52 6.94
C ASP A 114 -8.17 19.11 6.39
N TRP A 115 -7.33 19.05 5.34
CA TRP A 115 -7.04 17.80 4.62
C TRP A 115 -6.33 16.79 5.51
N ASN A 116 -5.46 17.27 6.39
CA ASN A 116 -4.66 16.42 7.27
C ASN A 116 -5.33 16.15 8.64
N GLY A 117 -6.36 16.91 9.00
CA GLY A 117 -7.13 16.71 10.23
C GLY A 117 -6.48 17.26 11.49
N ASN A 118 -5.49 18.13 11.38
CA ASN A 118 -4.73 18.67 12.52
C ASN A 118 -5.47 19.83 13.22
N GLY A 119 -6.60 20.29 12.68
CA GLY A 119 -7.39 21.40 13.23
C GLY A 119 -6.75 22.77 13.05
N ALA A 120 -5.73 22.92 12.19
CA ALA A 120 -5.00 24.15 11.95
C ALA A 120 -4.70 24.30 10.46
N ALA A 121 -5.12 25.43 9.86
CA ALA A 121 -4.83 25.66 8.45
C ALA A 121 -3.32 25.80 8.19
N ASP A 122 -2.74 24.95 7.37
CA ASP A 122 -1.31 24.94 7.07
C ASP A 122 -0.94 25.77 5.83
N ALA A 123 0.21 26.44 5.87
CA ALA A 123 0.64 27.34 4.79
C ALA A 123 1.31 26.61 3.60
N ASN A 124 1.86 25.42 3.85
CA ASN A 124 2.60 24.67 2.84
C ASN A 124 1.68 23.61 2.21
N PRO A 125 1.86 23.31 0.91
CA PRO A 125 1.12 22.23 0.27
C PRO A 125 1.69 20.86 0.69
N TYR A 126 0.83 19.85 0.64
CA TYR A 126 1.15 18.46 0.90
C TYR A 126 1.14 17.65 -0.39
N THR A 127 2.14 16.81 -0.65
CA THR A 127 2.10 15.86 -1.78
C THR A 127 2.10 14.42 -1.28
N LEU A 128 0.97 13.74 -1.49
CA LEU A 128 0.80 12.33 -1.12
C LEU A 128 1.30 11.42 -2.24
N ALA A 129 1.90 10.29 -1.84
CA ALA A 129 2.24 9.17 -2.70
C ALA A 129 1.13 8.10 -2.69
N GLY A 130 1.21 7.13 -3.59
CA GLY A 130 0.13 6.17 -3.84
C GLY A 130 -0.33 5.43 -2.58
N ASN A 131 0.60 5.00 -1.75
CA ASN A 131 0.30 4.32 -0.49
C ASN A 131 -0.46 5.20 0.51
N GLU A 132 -0.20 6.51 0.50
CA GLU A 132 -0.89 7.50 1.35
C GLU A 132 -2.24 7.89 0.77
N CYS A 133 -2.31 8.07 -0.55
CA CYS A 133 -3.57 8.30 -1.23
C CYS A 133 -4.54 7.13 -1.01
N LEU A 134 -4.07 5.89 -1.05
CA LEU A 134 -4.92 4.72 -0.80
C LEU A 134 -5.61 4.81 0.57
N VAL A 135 -4.86 5.19 1.62
CA VAL A 135 -5.41 5.37 2.97
C VAL A 135 -6.35 6.57 3.04
N HIS A 136 -5.90 7.72 2.54
CA HIS A 136 -6.66 8.96 2.68
C HIS A 136 -7.97 8.96 1.89
N PHE A 137 -8.00 8.37 0.69
CA PHE A 137 -9.21 8.37 -0.13
C PHE A 137 -10.20 7.26 0.24
N LEU A 138 -9.71 6.06 0.55
CA LEU A 138 -10.58 4.98 1.03
C LEU A 138 -11.04 5.21 2.47
N GLY A 139 -10.24 5.90 3.28
CA GLY A 139 -10.52 6.13 4.69
C GLY A 139 -11.19 7.47 4.97
N GLY A 140 -10.87 8.52 4.21
CA GLY A 140 -11.15 9.91 4.54
C GLY A 140 -10.11 10.57 5.46
N PRO A 141 -10.37 11.79 5.94
CA PRO A 141 -9.48 12.48 6.88
C PRO A 141 -9.51 11.87 8.28
N THR A 142 -8.39 12.02 9.00
CA THR A 142 -8.31 11.86 10.45
C THR A 142 -8.73 13.15 11.15
N TYR A 143 -8.92 13.14 12.48
CA TYR A 143 -9.37 14.34 13.21
C TYR A 143 -8.77 14.41 14.61
N SER A 144 -7.70 15.19 14.75
CA SER A 144 -7.06 15.45 16.05
C SER A 144 -7.98 16.17 17.04
N SER A 145 -8.90 17.01 16.54
CA SER A 145 -9.88 17.77 17.35
C SER A 145 -10.81 16.89 18.18
N ILE A 146 -11.01 15.62 17.77
CA ILE A 146 -11.78 14.61 18.49
C ILE A 146 -10.93 13.38 18.88
N GLY A 147 -9.60 13.49 18.79
CA GLY A 147 -8.67 12.41 19.14
C GLY A 147 -8.68 11.21 18.19
N SER A 148 -9.21 11.33 16.97
CA SER A 148 -9.24 10.23 16.01
C SER A 148 -7.90 10.09 15.28
N THR A 149 -7.26 8.95 15.46
CA THR A 149 -6.04 8.56 14.73
C THR A 149 -6.33 7.63 13.55
N ILE A 150 -7.60 7.29 13.33
CA ILE A 150 -8.08 6.51 12.19
C ILE A 150 -8.96 7.37 11.28
N PRO A 151 -8.95 7.13 9.97
CA PRO A 151 -9.86 7.80 9.04
C PRO A 151 -11.34 7.55 9.36
N LEU A 152 -12.20 8.56 9.22
CA LEU A 152 -13.63 8.49 9.59
C LEU A 152 -14.60 8.76 8.41
N GLY A 153 -14.20 8.41 7.19
CA GLY A 153 -14.93 8.68 5.95
C GLY A 153 -14.83 10.14 5.52
N TRP A 154 -15.63 10.53 4.53
CA TRP A 154 -15.76 11.90 4.03
C TRP A 154 -17.05 12.54 4.52
N HIS A 155 -17.06 13.85 4.75
CA HIS A 155 -18.31 14.56 5.01
C HIS A 155 -19.18 14.58 3.74
N THR A 156 -20.51 14.39 3.86
CA THR A 156 -21.39 14.35 2.67
C THR A 156 -21.59 15.70 1.99
N ASP A 157 -21.31 16.79 2.69
CA ASP A 157 -21.23 18.14 2.10
C ASP A 157 -19.96 18.25 1.24
N LYS A 158 -20.15 18.23 -0.08
CA LYS A 158 -19.08 18.30 -1.07
C LYS A 158 -18.39 19.66 -1.13
N THR A 159 -19.03 20.72 -0.62
CA THR A 159 -18.42 22.05 -0.59
C THR A 159 -17.33 22.16 0.47
N ASN A 160 -17.35 21.28 1.49
CA ASN A 160 -16.25 21.10 2.43
C ASN A 160 -16.24 19.65 2.98
N PRO A 161 -15.63 18.70 2.25
CA PRO A 161 -15.69 17.28 2.54
C PRO A 161 -14.82 16.87 3.74
N THR A 162 -13.94 17.76 4.22
CA THR A 162 -13.02 17.47 5.32
C THR A 162 -13.55 17.89 6.67
N ARG A 163 -14.76 18.44 6.79
CA ARG A 163 -15.32 18.86 8.10
C ARG A 163 -15.29 17.72 9.14
N PRO A 164 -14.93 18.02 10.41
CA PRO A 164 -14.93 17.02 11.47
C PRO A 164 -16.34 16.47 11.73
N PRO A 165 -16.45 15.22 12.22
CA PRO A 165 -17.73 14.63 12.60
C PRO A 165 -18.48 15.50 13.63
N SER A 166 -19.80 15.57 13.48
CA SER A 166 -20.71 16.20 14.43
C SER A 166 -22.00 15.39 14.54
N ALA A 167 -22.81 15.61 15.57
CA ALA A 167 -24.01 14.82 15.85
C ALA A 167 -25.04 14.80 14.69
N THR A 168 -25.00 15.78 13.80
CA THR A 168 -25.93 15.92 12.68
C THR A 168 -25.29 15.70 11.31
N ALA A 169 -23.97 15.44 11.25
CA ALA A 169 -23.23 15.30 10.00
C ALA A 169 -23.24 13.87 9.49
N SER A 170 -23.73 13.67 8.27
CA SER A 170 -23.62 12.39 7.55
C SER A 170 -22.22 12.20 6.97
N ARG A 171 -21.80 10.94 6.88
CA ARG A 171 -20.51 10.53 6.29
C ARG A 171 -20.72 9.63 5.09
N LEU A 172 -19.77 9.70 4.16
CA LEU A 172 -19.61 8.77 3.05
C LEU A 172 -18.33 7.97 3.26
N GLY A 173 -18.43 6.65 3.29
CA GLY A 173 -17.35 5.79 3.76
C GLY A 173 -17.17 5.80 5.29
N PRO A 174 -16.03 5.31 5.80
CA PRO A 174 -14.87 4.83 5.06
C PRO A 174 -15.21 3.64 4.16
N PHE A 175 -14.56 3.57 3.00
CA PHE A 175 -14.67 2.46 2.03
C PHE A 175 -13.84 1.25 2.47
N TYR A 176 -12.85 1.47 3.33
CA TYR A 176 -12.04 0.44 3.94
C TYR A 176 -11.80 0.73 5.42
N GLU A 177 -12.06 -0.26 6.27
CA GLU A 177 -11.86 -0.19 7.72
C GLU A 177 -10.38 -0.44 8.08
N PHE A 178 -9.59 0.63 8.14
CA PHE A 178 -8.16 0.53 8.43
C PHE A 178 -7.88 0.16 9.90
N ASN A 179 -7.03 -0.84 10.11
CA ASN A 179 -6.53 -1.15 11.45
C ASN A 179 -5.47 -0.10 11.88
N ALA A 180 -5.77 0.64 12.94
CA ALA A 180 -4.90 1.68 13.51
C ALA A 180 -3.46 1.20 13.75
N ALA A 181 -3.26 -0.05 14.18
CA ALA A 181 -1.94 -0.61 14.49
C ALA A 181 -1.06 -0.82 13.26
N ARG A 182 -1.64 -0.79 12.05
CA ARG A 182 -0.94 -0.95 10.77
C ARG A 182 -0.84 0.35 9.97
N LEU A 183 -1.34 1.45 10.51
CA LEU A 183 -1.18 2.78 9.90
C LEU A 183 0.16 3.38 10.35
N SER A 184 1.11 3.47 9.43
CA SER A 184 2.43 4.06 9.70
C SER A 184 2.71 5.24 8.80
N VAL A 185 3.43 6.21 9.34
CA VAL A 185 4.01 7.29 8.56
C VAL A 185 4.99 6.70 7.54
N THR A 186 4.90 7.15 6.29
CA THR A 186 5.87 6.75 5.26
C THR A 186 7.15 7.55 5.50
N PRO A 187 8.32 6.92 5.73
CA PRO A 187 9.56 7.65 5.98
C PRO A 187 9.92 8.56 4.79
N ASP A 188 10.47 9.73 5.09
CA ASP A 188 11.09 10.60 4.09
C ASP A 188 12.20 9.83 3.36
N LEU A 189 12.22 9.88 2.03
CA LEU A 189 13.38 9.37 1.30
C LEU A 189 14.52 10.38 1.29
N PRO A 190 15.73 9.97 1.72
CA PRO A 190 16.93 10.77 1.52
C PRO A 190 17.17 10.99 0.02
N GLY A 191 17.29 12.25 -0.41
CA GLY A 191 17.67 12.62 -1.78
C GLY A 191 16.54 13.13 -2.68
N LEU A 192 15.29 13.13 -2.23
CA LEU A 192 14.20 13.89 -2.88
C LEU A 192 14.16 15.31 -2.31
N THR A 193 15.19 16.12 -2.60
CA THR A 193 15.23 17.53 -2.18
C THR A 193 14.14 18.32 -2.89
N GLY A 194 13.25 18.95 -2.12
CA GLY A 194 12.09 19.69 -2.62
C GLY A 194 10.75 18.98 -2.39
N TRP A 195 10.77 17.73 -1.93
CA TRP A 195 9.59 17.00 -1.48
C TRP A 195 9.41 17.24 0.02
N ASP A 196 8.69 18.31 0.35
CA ASP A 196 7.93 18.56 1.58
C ASP A 196 8.37 17.84 2.89
N ALA A 197 8.93 18.62 3.83
CA ALA A 197 9.33 18.18 5.17
C ALA A 197 8.16 17.80 6.11
N THR A 198 6.93 17.70 5.60
CA THR A 198 5.71 17.40 6.36
C THR A 198 5.11 16.00 6.08
N ARG A 199 5.83 15.11 5.40
CA ARG A 199 5.38 13.70 5.20
C ARG A 199 5.09 12.94 6.49
N ASN A 200 5.58 13.43 7.64
CA ASN A 200 5.29 12.89 8.96
C ASN A 200 3.80 12.91 9.38
N VAL A 201 2.92 13.49 8.56
CA VAL A 201 1.48 13.58 8.84
C VAL A 201 0.68 12.47 8.13
N TRP A 202 1.13 12.02 6.96
CA TRP A 202 0.38 11.09 6.11
C TRP A 202 0.77 9.64 6.38
N ARG A 203 -0.22 8.74 6.35
CA ARG A 203 -0.03 7.34 6.72
C ARG A 203 -0.25 6.43 5.53
N GLY A 204 0.69 5.51 5.32
CA GLY A 204 0.46 4.30 4.55
C GLY A 204 -0.17 3.22 5.43
N TYR A 205 -0.72 2.19 4.79
CA TYR A 205 -1.25 1.02 5.48
C TYR A 205 -0.35 -0.18 5.22
N ASN A 206 0.27 -0.67 6.28
CA ASN A 206 1.22 -1.79 6.22
C ASN A 206 0.49 -3.08 5.90
N ASP A 207 1.06 -3.93 5.05
CA ASP A 207 0.75 -5.34 4.88
C ASP A 207 0.95 -6.13 6.21
N PRO A 208 0.54 -7.40 6.30
CA PRO A 208 0.77 -8.22 7.49
C PRO A 208 2.25 -8.40 7.86
N TYR A 209 3.16 -8.18 6.91
CA TYR A 209 4.60 -8.28 7.12
C TYR A 209 5.21 -7.00 7.70
N GLY A 210 4.55 -5.86 7.57
CA GLY A 210 4.96 -4.57 8.13
C GLY A 210 5.38 -3.51 7.10
N THR A 211 5.09 -3.71 5.82
CA THR A 211 5.47 -2.77 4.74
C THR A 211 4.24 -2.10 4.14
N PRO A 212 4.21 -0.77 3.91
CA PRO A 212 3.05 -0.13 3.29
C PRO A 212 2.73 -0.74 1.91
N TYR A 213 1.45 -1.00 1.63
CA TYR A 213 1.03 -1.40 0.28
C TYR A 213 1.41 -0.32 -0.74
N ALA A 214 2.00 -0.73 -1.85
CA ALA A 214 2.18 0.14 -3.00
C ALA A 214 0.89 0.24 -3.82
N TYR A 215 0.58 1.44 -4.30
CA TYR A 215 -0.61 1.72 -5.09
C TYR A 215 -0.26 2.56 -6.31
N PHE A 216 -0.61 2.05 -7.48
CA PHE A 216 -0.44 2.73 -8.76
C PHE A 216 -1.79 2.89 -9.44
N LEU A 217 -2.01 4.04 -10.08
CA LEU A 217 -3.21 4.31 -10.87
C LEU A 217 -2.83 4.56 -12.32
N ALA A 218 -3.61 4.01 -13.25
CA ALA A 218 -3.49 4.37 -14.65
C ALA A 218 -3.86 5.84 -14.87
N SER A 219 -2.97 6.62 -15.50
CA SER A 219 -3.16 8.07 -15.70
C SER A 219 -4.41 8.39 -16.53
N ASP A 220 -4.71 7.52 -17.49
CA ASP A 220 -5.95 7.52 -18.26
C ASP A 220 -6.42 6.07 -18.39
N LEU A 221 -7.62 5.80 -17.88
CA LEU A 221 -8.22 4.47 -17.84
C LEU A 221 -8.52 3.90 -19.24
N SER A 222 -8.51 4.73 -20.29
CA SER A 222 -8.66 4.31 -21.68
C SER A 222 -7.33 3.99 -22.37
N MET A 223 -6.20 4.31 -21.72
CA MET A 223 -4.86 4.14 -22.27
C MET A 223 -4.07 3.11 -21.48
N ASN A 224 -3.05 2.53 -22.11
CA ASN A 224 -2.10 1.67 -21.42
C ASN A 224 -0.97 2.51 -20.81
N ASN A 225 -1.26 3.18 -19.68
CA ASN A 225 -0.31 4.06 -19.03
C ASN A 225 -0.38 3.99 -17.51
N TYR A 226 0.74 4.30 -16.87
CA TYR A 226 0.83 4.56 -15.43
C TYR A 226 1.70 5.81 -15.26
N ARG A 227 1.31 6.67 -14.32
CA ARG A 227 2.03 7.92 -14.09
C ARG A 227 3.46 7.63 -13.66
N GLY A 228 4.42 8.38 -14.21
CA GLY A 228 5.81 8.25 -13.81
C GLY A 228 6.51 6.95 -14.24
N PHE A 229 5.94 6.16 -15.17
CA PHE A 229 6.60 4.93 -15.66
C PHE A 229 7.86 5.19 -16.51
N LEU A 230 7.91 6.30 -17.27
CA LEU A 230 8.99 6.59 -18.23
C LEU A 230 10.05 7.58 -17.75
N THR A 231 10.20 7.81 -16.45
CA THR A 231 10.93 8.98 -15.97
C THR A 231 12.45 8.81 -16.03
N ARG A 232 12.98 8.84 -17.25
CA ARG A 232 14.21 9.57 -17.52
C ARG A 232 13.85 11.05 -17.36
N PHE A 233 14.56 11.78 -16.50
CA PHE A 233 14.44 13.23 -16.24
C PHE A 233 13.40 13.69 -15.18
N GLY A 234 13.65 13.37 -13.91
CA GLY A 234 13.21 14.21 -12.77
C GLY A 234 11.77 14.06 -12.26
N GLU A 235 10.90 13.30 -12.92
CA GLU A 235 9.59 12.96 -12.38
C GLU A 235 9.66 11.72 -11.46
N VAL A 236 9.09 11.86 -10.27
CA VAL A 236 9.07 10.84 -9.21
C VAL A 236 7.87 9.91 -9.42
N ASN A 237 8.12 8.60 -9.41
CA ASN A 237 7.09 7.55 -9.48
C ASN A 237 6.08 7.64 -8.31
N ASP A 238 4.84 7.20 -8.54
CA ASP A 238 3.73 7.27 -7.57
C ASP A 238 4.02 6.62 -6.21
N CYS A 239 4.85 5.59 -6.17
CA CYS A 239 5.27 4.87 -4.96
C CYS A 239 6.73 5.13 -4.59
N ALA A 240 7.33 6.22 -5.09
CA ALA A 240 8.74 6.48 -4.85
C ALA A 240 9.15 6.41 -3.38
N PRO A 241 8.40 6.98 -2.40
CA PRO A 241 8.74 6.93 -0.98
C PRO A 241 9.02 5.55 -0.40
N LEU A 242 8.48 4.50 -1.02
CA LEU A 242 8.64 3.12 -0.55
C LEU A 242 9.98 2.48 -0.96
N CYS A 243 10.68 3.03 -1.95
CA CYS A 243 11.72 2.29 -2.67
C CYS A 243 12.82 3.14 -3.33
N GLY A 244 12.97 4.40 -2.94
CA GLY A 244 13.94 5.31 -3.56
C GLY A 244 13.59 5.70 -5.00
N GLY A 245 12.31 5.61 -5.39
CA GLY A 245 11.87 5.89 -6.77
C GLY A 245 12.12 4.76 -7.78
N ASN A 246 12.60 3.59 -7.33
CA ASN A 246 13.06 2.51 -8.21
C ASN A 246 12.10 1.31 -8.28
N PHE A 247 10.84 1.46 -7.90
CA PHE A 247 9.80 0.43 -8.03
C PHE A 247 8.73 0.91 -9.00
N MET A 248 8.40 0.10 -10.00
CA MET A 248 7.44 0.47 -11.05
C MET A 248 6.26 -0.50 -11.15
N PRO A 249 5.16 -0.12 -11.80
CA PRO A 249 4.05 -1.03 -12.10
C PRO A 249 4.50 -2.22 -12.95
N TYR A 250 3.87 -3.38 -12.74
CA TYR A 250 4.16 -4.58 -13.52
C TYR A 250 3.47 -4.58 -14.89
N PHE A 251 4.10 -5.22 -15.88
CA PHE A 251 3.55 -5.40 -17.22
C PHE A 251 3.62 -6.86 -17.69
N ALA A 252 2.59 -7.28 -18.44
CA ALA A 252 2.32 -8.67 -18.79
C ALA A 252 3.15 -9.21 -19.96
N SER A 253 3.67 -8.34 -20.83
CA SER A 253 4.59 -8.77 -21.89
C SER A 253 5.47 -7.62 -22.41
N PRO A 254 6.77 -7.86 -22.65
CA PRO A 254 7.58 -7.09 -23.60
C PRO A 254 7.32 -7.62 -25.02
N PRO A 255 7.13 -6.78 -26.04
CA PRO A 255 7.00 -7.22 -27.42
C PRO A 255 8.39 -7.45 -28.01
N GLY A 256 8.76 -8.72 -28.20
CA GLY A 256 9.82 -9.12 -29.14
C GLY A 256 11.18 -8.40 -28.98
N PRO A 257 12.08 -8.54 -29.97
CA PRO A 257 13.37 -7.84 -29.96
C PRO A 257 13.16 -6.34 -30.23
N ILE A 258 13.29 -5.51 -29.20
CA ILE A 258 13.12 -4.05 -29.28
C ILE A 258 14.42 -3.41 -29.75
N VAL A 259 14.36 -2.55 -30.77
CA VAL A 259 15.44 -1.64 -31.17
C VAL A 259 15.20 -0.29 -30.46
N PRO A 260 16.16 0.22 -29.66
CA PRO A 260 15.95 1.46 -28.91
C PRO A 260 15.95 2.67 -29.85
N SER A 261 14.80 3.36 -29.92
CA SER A 261 14.72 4.73 -30.44
C SER A 261 14.49 5.66 -29.25
N MET A 262 15.56 6.33 -28.83
CA MET A 262 15.50 7.36 -27.79
C MET A 262 14.72 8.57 -28.30
N GLY A 263 13.65 8.97 -27.61
CA GLY A 263 13.06 10.30 -27.78
C GLY A 263 11.55 10.39 -27.95
N THR A 264 10.80 9.28 -27.89
CA THR A 264 9.33 9.34 -27.89
C THR A 264 8.76 8.24 -27.01
N PRO A 265 7.83 8.54 -26.07
CA PRO A 265 7.00 7.51 -25.46
C PRO A 265 6.34 6.71 -26.59
N GLN A 266 6.58 5.41 -26.63
CA GLN A 266 5.85 4.51 -27.53
C GLN A 266 4.94 3.67 -26.64
N PRO A 267 3.69 4.10 -26.37
CA PRO A 267 2.70 3.36 -25.56
C PRO A 267 2.40 1.94 -26.07
N ASN A 268 2.86 1.62 -27.27
CA ASN A 268 2.62 0.36 -27.98
C ASN A 268 3.70 -0.71 -27.70
N LEU A 269 4.68 -0.43 -26.84
CA LEU A 269 5.83 -1.33 -26.59
C LEU A 269 5.74 -2.16 -25.30
N ILE A 270 4.69 -2.06 -24.49
CA ILE A 270 4.48 -2.90 -23.30
C ILE A 270 2.98 -2.95 -23.04
N LYS A 271 2.48 -3.96 -22.33
CA LYS A 271 1.10 -3.97 -21.83
C LYS A 271 1.10 -4.12 -20.32
N PHE A 272 0.72 -3.09 -19.58
CA PHE A 272 0.65 -3.16 -18.12
C PHE A 272 -0.40 -4.16 -17.65
N HIS A 273 -0.13 -4.80 -16.52
CA HIS A 273 -1.21 -5.43 -15.77
C HIS A 273 -2.19 -4.34 -15.33
N ARG A 274 -3.50 -4.63 -15.42
CA ARG A 274 -4.57 -3.69 -15.03
C ARG A 274 -4.39 -2.31 -15.69
N SER A 275 -4.04 -2.27 -16.98
CA SER A 275 -3.70 -1.01 -17.69
C SER A 275 -4.82 0.05 -17.67
N ASP A 276 -6.06 -0.36 -17.41
CA ASP A 276 -7.28 0.44 -17.37
C ASP A 276 -7.77 0.76 -15.95
N LYS A 277 -7.00 0.38 -14.91
CA LYS A 277 -7.38 0.50 -13.49
C LYS A 277 -6.18 0.89 -12.62
N PHE A 278 -5.81 0.01 -11.70
CA PHE A 278 -4.81 0.23 -10.68
C PHE A 278 -4.12 -1.08 -10.30
N GLN A 279 -2.91 -0.95 -9.77
CA GLN A 279 -2.16 -2.06 -9.16
C GLN A 279 -2.01 -1.81 -7.66
N ILE A 280 -2.34 -2.81 -6.84
CA ILE A 280 -2.04 -2.84 -5.41
C ILE A 280 -1.05 -3.96 -5.19
N ILE A 281 0.09 -3.66 -4.57
CA ILE A 281 1.19 -4.61 -4.38
C ILE A 281 1.64 -4.59 -2.92
N SER A 282 1.73 -5.78 -2.33
CA SER A 282 2.40 -6.05 -1.06
C SER A 282 3.87 -6.35 -1.31
N ALA A 283 4.77 -5.90 -0.42
CA ALA A 283 6.20 -6.19 -0.49
C ALA A 283 6.56 -7.60 0.02
N GLY A 284 5.54 -8.42 0.30
CA GLY A 284 5.75 -9.80 0.71
C GLY A 284 6.49 -9.95 2.05
N ARG A 285 6.98 -11.16 2.26
CA ARG A 285 7.62 -11.61 3.50
C ARG A 285 8.99 -10.98 3.71
N ASP A 286 9.71 -10.71 2.63
CA ASP A 286 11.04 -10.10 2.69
C ASP A 286 10.99 -8.58 2.99
N ARG A 287 9.79 -7.98 2.89
CA ARG A 287 9.49 -6.57 3.15
C ARG A 287 10.17 -5.61 2.19
N ARG A 288 10.47 -6.08 0.98
CA ARG A 288 11.22 -5.32 -0.02
C ARG A 288 10.47 -5.31 -1.32
N PHE A 289 10.17 -4.11 -1.81
CA PHE A 289 9.77 -4.00 -3.20
C PHE A 289 10.97 -4.24 -4.09
N GLY A 290 10.82 -5.21 -5.01
CA GLY A 290 11.70 -5.36 -6.15
C GLY A 290 11.62 -4.16 -7.11
N GLN A 291 11.95 -4.39 -8.37
CA GLN A 291 11.95 -3.30 -9.36
C GLN A 291 10.62 -3.14 -10.08
N GLY A 292 9.77 -4.16 -10.07
CA GLY A 292 8.57 -4.20 -10.90
C GLY A 292 8.89 -4.56 -12.37
N GLY A 293 8.02 -4.16 -13.28
CA GLY A 293 8.24 -4.37 -14.72
C GLY A 293 7.72 -5.70 -15.27
N HIS A 294 8.42 -6.32 -16.23
CA HIS A 294 8.04 -7.64 -16.74
C HIS A 294 8.45 -8.69 -15.75
N TYR A 295 7.47 -9.43 -15.26
CA TYR A 295 7.73 -10.61 -14.48
C TYR A 295 7.50 -11.86 -15.32
N ASN A 296 8.51 -12.70 -15.45
CA ASN A 296 8.42 -13.97 -16.16
C ASN A 296 8.17 -15.10 -15.15
N GLN A 297 6.95 -15.62 -15.10
CA GLN A 297 6.57 -16.67 -14.16
C GLN A 297 7.31 -18.00 -14.41
N ALA A 298 7.65 -18.32 -15.66
CA ALA A 298 8.30 -19.58 -16.02
C ALA A 298 9.83 -19.55 -15.77
N ASP A 299 10.44 -18.37 -15.91
CA ASP A 299 11.84 -18.14 -15.60
C ASP A 299 11.99 -16.76 -14.93
N PRO A 300 11.84 -16.70 -13.59
CA PRO A 300 11.90 -15.44 -12.87
C PRO A 300 13.23 -14.70 -13.05
N GLN A 301 14.34 -15.39 -13.33
CA GLN A 301 15.64 -14.77 -13.62
C GLN A 301 15.68 -14.09 -15.00
N ALA A 302 14.76 -14.46 -15.90
CA ALA A 302 14.55 -13.80 -17.19
C ALA A 302 13.53 -12.65 -17.12
N SER A 303 13.08 -12.24 -15.92
CA SER A 303 12.27 -11.04 -15.73
C SER A 303 13.01 -9.79 -16.22
N LEU A 304 12.30 -8.82 -16.79
CA LEU A 304 12.88 -7.61 -17.36
C LEU A 304 12.41 -6.38 -16.58
N TRP A 305 13.36 -5.63 -16.05
CA TRP A 305 13.10 -4.41 -15.28
C TRP A 305 12.68 -3.21 -16.15
N ASN A 306 13.31 -3.04 -17.32
CA ASN A 306 13.04 -1.90 -18.20
C ASN A 306 13.32 -2.29 -19.67
N PRO A 307 12.28 -2.43 -20.51
CA PRO A 307 12.46 -2.81 -21.90
C PRO A 307 13.00 -1.66 -22.77
N LEU A 308 13.12 -0.44 -22.23
CA LEU A 308 13.46 0.80 -22.96
C LEU A 308 14.87 1.33 -22.66
N SER A 309 15.54 0.82 -21.62
CA SER A 309 16.87 1.30 -21.23
C SER A 309 18.01 0.71 -22.06
N GLY A 310 17.77 -0.38 -22.80
CA GLY A 310 18.83 -1.15 -23.47
C GLY A 310 19.88 -1.72 -22.50
N ILE A 311 19.66 -1.60 -21.19
CA ILE A 311 20.54 -2.13 -20.15
C ILE A 311 20.01 -3.54 -19.86
N ALA A 312 20.78 -4.56 -20.25
CA ALA A 312 20.48 -5.93 -19.89
C ALA A 312 20.39 -6.06 -18.35
N PRO A 313 19.59 -7.01 -17.82
CA PRO A 313 19.56 -7.32 -16.39
C PRO A 313 20.96 -7.56 -15.79
N ASP A 314 21.94 -7.96 -16.61
CA ASP A 314 23.32 -8.21 -16.20
C ASP A 314 24.24 -6.97 -16.14
N GLN A 315 23.91 -5.87 -16.81
CA GLN A 315 24.81 -4.69 -16.85
C GLN A 315 24.60 -3.74 -15.67
N GLY A 316 23.47 -3.87 -14.95
CA GLY A 316 23.34 -3.40 -13.57
C GLY A 316 24.06 -4.29 -12.55
N ARG A 317 24.29 -5.58 -12.90
CA ARG A 317 24.96 -6.59 -12.07
C ARG A 317 26.47 -6.35 -11.96
N ALA A 318 27.08 -5.79 -13.01
CA ALA A 318 28.53 -5.55 -13.08
C ALA A 318 28.98 -4.21 -12.47
N GLY A 319 28.07 -3.23 -12.30
CA GLY A 319 28.42 -1.87 -11.85
C GLY A 319 27.94 -1.47 -10.45
N ASN A 320 26.93 -2.14 -9.89
CA ASN A 320 26.42 -1.85 -8.56
C ASN A 320 25.78 -3.11 -7.92
N PRO A 321 26.46 -3.80 -6.98
CA PRO A 321 25.97 -5.02 -6.33
C PRO A 321 24.60 -4.87 -5.66
N ALA A 322 24.17 -3.64 -5.32
CA ALA A 322 22.85 -3.37 -4.74
C ALA A 322 21.68 -3.50 -5.73
N LEU A 323 21.93 -3.52 -7.05
CA LEU A 323 20.90 -3.68 -8.08
C LEU A 323 20.74 -5.14 -8.56
N ALA A 324 21.72 -6.01 -8.25
CA ALA A 324 21.78 -7.39 -8.71
C ALA A 324 20.78 -8.35 -8.03
N ASP A 325 20.13 -7.94 -6.93
CA ASP A 325 19.23 -8.77 -6.11
C ASP A 325 17.76 -8.30 -6.10
N ARG A 326 17.36 -7.34 -6.95
CA ARG A 326 15.99 -6.78 -6.89
C ARG A 326 14.92 -7.59 -7.60
N VAL A 327 15.30 -8.58 -8.41
CA VAL A 327 14.36 -9.51 -9.06
C VAL A 327 13.86 -10.56 -8.06
N SER A 328 14.72 -11.05 -7.17
CA SER A 328 14.30 -11.94 -6.08
C SER A 328 13.38 -11.25 -5.08
N ASP A 329 13.55 -9.94 -4.88
CA ASP A 329 12.64 -9.09 -4.09
C ASP A 329 11.23 -8.97 -4.75
N ASP A 330 11.03 -9.44 -5.99
CA ASP A 330 9.70 -9.50 -6.62
C ASP A 330 8.97 -10.83 -6.35
N TYR A 331 9.64 -11.85 -5.80
CA TYR A 331 9.14 -13.24 -5.82
C TYR A 331 7.97 -13.49 -4.88
N ASP A 332 7.98 -12.85 -3.72
CA ASP A 332 6.95 -12.97 -2.70
C ASP A 332 5.97 -11.78 -2.68
N ASN A 333 6.09 -10.87 -3.66
CA ASN A 333 5.12 -9.80 -3.85
C ASN A 333 3.75 -10.39 -4.17
N VAL A 334 2.73 -9.90 -3.46
CA VAL A 334 1.33 -10.27 -3.63
C VAL A 334 0.62 -9.13 -4.32
N THR A 335 -0.11 -9.41 -5.39
CA THR A 335 -0.71 -8.35 -6.24
C THR A 335 -2.20 -8.58 -6.47
N ASN A 336 -2.92 -7.54 -6.92
CA ASN A 336 -4.33 -7.64 -7.30
C ASN A 336 -4.57 -8.13 -8.74
N PHE A 337 -3.53 -8.60 -9.42
CA PHE A 337 -3.60 -9.14 -10.78
C PHE A 337 -2.95 -10.52 -10.95
N SER A 338 -2.34 -11.05 -9.88
CA SER A 338 -1.98 -12.46 -9.71
C SER A 338 -2.94 -13.13 -8.72
N GLU A 339 -3.13 -14.45 -8.82
CA GLU A 339 -3.91 -15.24 -7.86
C GLU A 339 -3.11 -15.52 -6.57
N GLY A 340 -2.50 -14.48 -5.98
CA GLY A 340 -1.57 -14.58 -4.85
C GLY A 340 -0.20 -13.97 -5.16
N LYS A 341 0.89 -14.67 -4.82
CA LYS A 341 2.25 -14.26 -5.16
C LYS A 341 2.50 -14.20 -6.67
N LEU A 342 3.48 -13.41 -7.09
CA LEU A 342 3.98 -13.42 -8.46
C LEU A 342 4.63 -14.77 -8.83
N VAL A 343 5.43 -15.36 -7.94
CA VAL A 343 5.90 -16.76 -8.06
C VAL A 343 4.97 -17.66 -7.25
N GLN A 344 4.33 -18.64 -7.90
CA GLN A 344 3.57 -19.70 -7.22
C GLN A 344 4.44 -20.90 -6.85
#